data_AF-A0A7S0ZCE6-F1
#
_entry.id   AF-A0A7S0ZCE6-F1
#
_cell.length_a   1.000
_cell.length_b   1.000
_cell.length_c   1.000
_cell.angle_alpha   90.00
_cell.angle_beta   90.00
_cell.angle_gamma   90.00
#
_symmetry.space_group_name_H-M   'P 1'
#
loop_
_entity.id
_entity.type
_entity.pdbx_description
1 polymer ?
#
loop_
_entity_poly.entity_id
_entity_poly.type
_entity_poly.pdbx_seq_one_letter_code
_entity_poly.pdbx_strand_id
1 'polypeptide(L)'
;MKRLAVSSVDLETFSGNPRRVNDSVSSPFCDEGSIGIGVQRIRTQRNGRVVKKPNTLLILVHGLDGFAEDLAFVHSEVLAQQYRSQSRIMVYSSTVNEGKTHDGIVNGGERLSNEIMEVVRLNPEMEYISFIGFSLGGIYSRYACAKLFDPEMKTIAGLIPEKYVSVASPHVGVGSFGMYRLA
;
A
#
# COMPACT_ATOMS: atom_id res chain seq x y z
N MET A 1 -31.66 -19.83 1.94
CA MET A 1 -32.33 -18.60 1.49
C MET A 1 -32.16 -17.50 2.54
N LYS A 2 -31.35 -16.49 2.24
CA LYS A 2 -31.38 -15.13 2.81
C LYS A 2 -30.50 -14.27 1.88
N ARG A 3 -31.13 -13.45 1.04
CA ARG A 3 -30.48 -12.45 0.18
C ARG A 3 -30.16 -11.23 1.05
N LEU A 4 -28.92 -10.75 1.00
CA LEU A 4 -28.56 -9.45 1.54
C LEU A 4 -28.62 -8.42 0.42
N ALA A 5 -29.33 -7.33 0.68
CA ALA A 5 -29.66 -6.27 -0.26
C ALA A 5 -28.47 -5.33 -0.47
N VAL A 6 -28.24 -4.97 -1.73
CA VAL A 6 -27.35 -3.89 -2.16
C VAL A 6 -28.19 -2.62 -2.16
N SER A 7 -27.84 -1.62 -1.34
CA SER A 7 -28.44 -0.29 -1.40
C SER A 7 -27.64 0.59 -2.35
N SER A 8 -28.25 0.91 -3.49
CA SER A 8 -27.89 2.00 -4.39
C SER A 8 -27.99 3.34 -3.67
N VAL A 9 -26.97 4.19 -3.80
CA VAL A 9 -27.03 5.59 -3.38
C VAL A 9 -27.11 6.43 -4.66
N ASP A 10 -28.21 7.17 -4.75
CA ASP A 10 -28.62 7.97 -5.90
C ASP A 10 -27.73 9.22 -6.10
N LEU A 11 -27.42 9.48 -7.37
CA LEU A 11 -26.82 10.71 -7.87
C LEU A 11 -27.93 11.74 -8.10
N GLU A 12 -27.96 12.82 -7.30
CA GLU A 12 -28.72 14.02 -7.64
C GLU A 12 -27.80 15.24 -7.85
N THR A 13 -27.74 15.64 -9.12
CA THR A 13 -27.80 17.03 -9.64
C THR A 13 -27.25 18.17 -8.78
N PHE A 14 -26.06 18.64 -9.14
CA PHE A 14 -25.62 20.02 -8.88
C PHE A 14 -25.63 20.81 -10.20
N SER A 15 -26.74 21.50 -10.45
CA SER A 15 -26.89 22.50 -11.50
C SER A 15 -26.30 23.83 -11.03
N GLY A 16 -25.18 24.25 -11.61
CA GLY A 16 -24.53 25.53 -11.30
C GLY A 16 -23.57 25.93 -12.41
N ASN A 17 -23.99 26.87 -13.25
CA ASN A 17 -23.30 27.34 -14.44
C ASN A 17 -22.32 28.48 -14.10
N PRO A 18 -20.98 28.37 -14.32
CA PRO A 18 -20.08 29.51 -14.19
C PRO A 18 -19.87 30.21 -15.54
N ARG A 19 -20.21 31.49 -15.54
CA ARG A 19 -20.15 32.45 -16.65
C ARG A 19 -18.72 32.61 -17.18
N ARG A 20 -18.60 32.76 -18.50
CA ARG A 20 -17.42 33.34 -19.17
C ARG A 20 -17.20 34.76 -18.67
N VAL A 21 -15.97 35.08 -18.26
CA VAL A 21 -15.45 36.45 -18.23
C VAL A 21 -14.06 36.38 -18.86
N ASN A 22 -13.95 37.02 -20.03
CA ASN A 22 -12.67 37.42 -20.60
C ASN A 22 -12.22 38.65 -19.82
N ASP A 23 -10.98 38.65 -19.32
CA ASP A 23 -10.25 39.90 -19.07
C ASP A 23 -8.78 39.72 -19.46
N SER A 24 -8.41 40.51 -20.45
CA SER A 24 -7.06 40.76 -20.91
C SER A 24 -6.35 41.71 -19.95
N VAL A 25 -5.21 41.32 -19.39
CA VAL A 25 -4.18 42.29 -18.97
C VAL A 25 -2.80 41.69 -19.20
N SER A 26 -2.01 42.46 -19.95
CA SER A 26 -0.64 42.22 -20.38
C SER A 26 0.38 42.35 -19.23
N SER A 27 1.48 41.61 -19.33
CA SER A 27 2.75 41.95 -18.66
C SER A 27 3.86 42.07 -19.72
N PRO A 28 4.71 43.12 -19.68
CA PRO A 28 5.68 43.43 -20.73
C PRO A 28 7.07 42.86 -20.42
N PHE A 29 7.95 42.83 -21.43
CA PHE A 29 9.39 42.50 -21.39
C PHE A 29 9.72 41.00 -21.14
N CYS A 30 10.44 40.27 -21.99
CA CYS A 30 11.43 40.63 -23.00
C CYS A 30 11.27 39.75 -24.25
N ASP A 31 11.41 40.37 -25.42
CA ASP A 31 11.58 39.72 -26.71
C ASP A 31 12.94 40.20 -27.23
N GLU A 32 13.93 39.31 -27.34
CA GLU A 32 15.06 39.51 -28.26
C GLU A 32 15.64 38.15 -28.67
N GLY A 33 15.79 37.97 -29.99
CA GLY A 33 16.75 37.03 -30.56
C GLY A 33 16.16 35.73 -31.10
N SER A 34 15.50 35.80 -32.25
CA SER A 34 15.28 34.65 -33.12
C SER A 34 16.63 34.13 -33.64
N ILE A 35 17.06 32.94 -33.20
CA ILE A 35 18.04 32.12 -33.92
C ILE A 35 17.32 30.84 -34.31
N GLY A 36 17.03 30.71 -35.60
CA GLY A 36 16.34 29.56 -36.17
C GLY A 36 17.16 28.29 -36.02
N ILE A 37 16.69 27.39 -35.15
CA ILE A 37 17.06 25.98 -35.20
C ILE A 37 15.76 25.23 -35.42
N GLY A 38 15.57 24.71 -36.63
CA GLY A 38 14.44 23.86 -36.96
C GLY A 38 14.49 22.57 -36.16
N VAL A 39 13.92 22.56 -34.96
CA VAL A 39 13.69 21.33 -34.20
C VAL A 39 12.43 20.69 -34.76
N GLN A 40 12.59 19.80 -35.75
CA GLN A 40 11.52 18.88 -36.11
C GLN A 40 11.16 18.07 -34.85
N ARG A 41 9.96 18.32 -34.29
CA ARG A 41 9.37 17.44 -33.29
C ARG A 41 9.18 16.07 -33.93
N ILE A 42 10.11 15.16 -33.67
CA ILE A 42 9.91 13.73 -33.94
C ILE A 42 8.71 13.32 -33.07
N ARG A 43 7.54 13.18 -33.69
CA ARG A 43 6.41 12.48 -33.08
C ARG A 43 6.80 11.01 -33.01
N THR A 44 7.50 10.60 -31.95
CA THR A 44 7.57 9.19 -31.57
C THR A 44 6.15 8.74 -31.29
N GLN A 45 5.55 8.00 -32.22
CA GLN A 45 4.37 7.20 -31.95
C GLN A 45 4.78 6.15 -30.90
N ARG A 46 4.56 6.47 -29.62
CA ARG A 46 4.56 5.45 -28.57
C ARG A 46 3.38 4.54 -28.89
N ASN A 47 3.65 3.40 -29.53
CA ASN A 47 2.73 2.28 -29.55
C ASN A 47 2.27 2.05 -28.11
N GLY A 48 1.01 2.38 -27.85
CA GLY A 48 0.39 2.36 -26.54
C GLY A 48 0.21 0.93 -26.05
N ARG A 49 1.30 0.25 -25.67
CA ARG A 49 1.19 -0.84 -24.72
C ARG A 49 0.76 -0.22 -23.41
N VAL A 50 -0.52 -0.39 -23.08
CA VAL A 50 -1.02 -0.19 -21.73
C VAL A 50 -0.24 -1.18 -20.87
N VAL A 51 0.80 -0.70 -20.18
CA VAL A 51 1.52 -1.49 -19.19
C VAL A 51 0.50 -1.76 -18.08
N LYS A 52 -0.05 -2.97 -18.06
CA LYS A 52 -0.96 -3.40 -17.01
C LYS A 52 -0.17 -3.32 -15.70
N LYS A 53 -0.60 -2.44 -14.81
CA LYS A 53 0.09 -2.26 -13.53
C LYS A 53 -0.10 -3.51 -12.68
N PRO A 54 0.98 -3.98 -12.02
CA PRO A 54 0.93 -5.21 -11.24
C PRO A 54 -0.10 -5.10 -10.11
N ASN A 55 -0.71 -6.23 -9.79
CA ASN A 55 -1.61 -6.39 -8.66
C ASN A 55 -0.78 -6.72 -7.41
N THR A 56 -0.64 -5.73 -6.52
CA THR A 56 0.17 -5.86 -5.30
C THR A 56 -0.73 -6.01 -4.09
N LEU A 57 -0.48 -7.05 -3.28
CA LEU A 57 -1.03 -7.18 -1.94
C LEU A 57 -0.09 -6.47 -0.95
N LEU A 58 -0.62 -5.50 -0.21
CA LEU A 58 0.10 -4.78 0.85
C LEU A 58 -0.43 -5.22 2.21
N ILE A 59 0.39 -5.90 3.00
CA ILE A 59 0.06 -6.33 4.36
C ILE A 59 0.48 -5.26 5.37
N LEU A 60 -0.47 -4.77 6.17
CA LEU A 60 -0.23 -3.87 7.30
C LEU A 60 -0.34 -4.65 8.61
N VAL A 61 0.65 -4.50 9.51
CA VAL A 61 0.73 -5.26 10.76
C VAL A 61 1.01 -4.33 11.95
N HIS A 62 0.10 -4.34 12.94
CA HIS A 62 0.14 -3.50 14.14
C HIS A 62 1.21 -3.95 15.16
N GLY A 63 1.51 -3.07 16.12
CA GLY A 63 2.49 -3.29 17.19
C GLY A 63 1.94 -3.99 18.43
N LEU A 64 2.78 -4.05 19.48
CA LEU A 64 2.40 -4.54 20.82
C LEU A 64 1.20 -3.75 21.34
N ASP A 65 0.20 -4.44 21.90
CA ASP A 65 -1.07 -3.88 22.38
C ASP A 65 -1.85 -3.00 21.38
N GLY A 66 -1.48 -3.03 20.10
CA GLY A 66 -2.12 -2.25 19.04
C GLY A 66 -3.27 -2.97 18.35
N PHE A 67 -3.87 -2.25 17.41
CA PHE A 67 -4.96 -2.70 16.54
C PHE A 67 -4.68 -2.35 15.08
N ALA A 68 -5.39 -2.99 14.14
CA ALA A 68 -5.30 -2.66 12.72
C ALA A 68 -5.59 -1.18 12.43
N GLU A 69 -6.46 -0.56 13.21
CA GLU A 69 -6.86 0.84 13.10
C GLU A 69 -5.72 1.82 13.40
N ASP A 70 -4.69 1.42 14.15
CA ASP A 70 -3.50 2.27 14.39
C ASP A 70 -2.78 2.60 13.08
N LEU A 71 -2.97 1.78 12.04
CA LEU A 71 -2.43 1.97 10.70
C LEU A 71 -3.48 2.52 9.70
N ALA A 72 -4.65 2.96 10.16
CA ALA A 72 -5.72 3.49 9.29
C ALA A 72 -5.28 4.71 8.46
N PHE A 73 -4.42 5.56 9.02
CA PHE A 73 -3.83 6.67 8.27
C PHE A 73 -2.97 6.18 7.10
N VAL A 74 -2.10 5.19 7.36
CA VAL A 74 -1.25 4.57 6.32
C VAL A 74 -2.11 3.94 5.24
N HIS A 75 -3.14 3.19 5.63
CA HIS A 75 -4.11 2.60 4.70
C HIS A 75 -4.74 3.69 3.80
N SER A 76 -5.29 4.74 4.41
CA SER A 76 -5.97 5.82 3.67
C SER A 76 -5.03 6.55 2.71
N GLU A 77 -3.79 6.82 3.12
CA GLU A 77 -2.79 7.45 2.27
C GLU A 77 -2.37 6.56 1.09
N VAL A 78 -2.21 5.25 1.31
CA VAL A 78 -1.93 4.31 0.21
C VAL A 78 -3.05 4.31 -0.82
N LEU A 79 -4.32 4.32 -0.38
CA LEU A 79 -5.46 4.41 -1.30
C LEU A 79 -5.50 5.75 -2.06
N ALA A 80 -5.20 6.85 -1.38
CA ALA A 80 -5.13 8.17 -2.01
C ALA A 80 -4.00 8.23 -3.06
N GLN A 81 -2.82 7.68 -2.76
CA GLN A 81 -1.71 7.59 -3.72
C GLN A 81 -2.01 6.62 -4.87
N GLN A 82 -2.71 5.54 -4.60
CA GLN A 82 -3.20 4.63 -5.61
C GLN A 82 -4.12 5.32 -6.60
N TYR A 83 -5.08 6.12 -6.12
CA TYR A 83 -5.97 6.87 -6.99
C TYR A 83 -5.19 7.84 -7.90
N ARG A 84 -4.23 8.58 -7.34
CA ARG A 84 -3.39 9.53 -8.10
C ARG A 84 -2.50 8.85 -9.14
N SER A 85 -1.89 7.73 -8.75
CA SER A 85 -0.94 7.02 -9.60
C SER A 85 -1.61 5.99 -10.50
N GLN A 86 -2.90 5.69 -10.34
CA GLN A 86 -3.61 4.59 -11.02
C GLN A 86 -2.95 3.22 -10.79
N SER A 87 -2.30 2.97 -9.65
CA SER A 87 -1.75 1.65 -9.30
C SER A 87 -2.85 0.67 -8.87
N ARG A 88 -2.53 -0.63 -8.78
CA ARG A 88 -3.44 -1.67 -8.29
C ARG A 88 -2.86 -2.34 -7.05
N ILE A 89 -3.13 -1.75 -5.90
CA ILE A 89 -2.72 -2.18 -4.57
C ILE A 89 -3.99 -2.56 -3.80
N MET A 90 -4.01 -3.79 -3.30
CA MET A 90 -4.96 -4.25 -2.29
C MET A 90 -4.29 -4.09 -0.92
N VAL A 91 -4.82 -3.20 -0.09
CA VAL A 91 -4.32 -3.02 1.28
C VAL A 91 -5.07 -3.97 2.20
N TYR A 92 -4.34 -4.77 2.97
CA TYR A 92 -4.87 -5.71 3.94
C TYR A 92 -4.28 -5.40 5.32
N SER A 93 -5.12 -4.90 6.23
CA SER A 93 -4.74 -4.69 7.63
C SER A 93 -5.04 -5.93 8.45
N SER A 94 -3.98 -6.57 8.96
CA SER A 94 -4.09 -7.77 9.79
C SER A 94 -4.64 -7.43 11.18
N THR A 95 -5.63 -8.20 11.64
CA THR A 95 -6.20 -8.13 12.99
C THR A 95 -5.87 -9.39 13.81
N VAL A 96 -5.18 -10.38 13.23
CA VAL A 96 -5.01 -11.72 13.82
C VAL A 96 -4.33 -11.72 15.19
N ASN A 97 -3.50 -10.70 15.45
CA ASN A 97 -2.71 -10.54 16.66
C ASN A 97 -3.32 -9.55 17.68
N GLU A 98 -4.48 -8.97 17.41
CA GLU A 98 -5.18 -8.10 18.36
C GLU A 98 -5.50 -8.88 19.65
N GLY A 99 -5.13 -8.29 20.79
CA GLY A 99 -5.28 -8.92 22.11
C GLY A 99 -4.38 -10.13 22.37
N LYS A 100 -3.43 -10.46 21.47
CA LYS A 100 -2.57 -11.66 21.57
C LYS A 100 -1.08 -11.34 21.44
N THR A 101 -0.68 -10.10 21.64
CA THR A 101 0.71 -9.66 21.38
C THR A 101 1.72 -10.06 22.46
N HIS A 102 1.24 -10.54 23.63
CA HIS A 102 2.07 -10.95 24.76
C HIS A 102 2.44 -12.44 24.76
N ASP A 103 1.92 -13.24 23.83
CA ASP A 103 2.17 -14.69 23.78
C ASP A 103 3.43 -15.07 22.96
N GLY A 104 4.23 -14.07 22.58
CA GLY A 104 5.53 -14.24 21.95
C GLY A 104 5.55 -14.16 20.42
N ILE A 105 6.75 -14.00 19.88
CA ILE A 105 6.98 -13.76 18.44
C ILE A 105 6.55 -14.96 17.58
N VAL A 106 6.87 -16.18 18.03
CA VAL A 106 6.57 -17.41 17.28
C VAL A 106 5.06 -17.57 17.08
N ASN A 107 4.28 -17.44 18.15
CA ASN A 107 2.83 -17.59 18.10
C ASN A 107 2.18 -16.54 17.20
N GLY A 108 2.56 -15.26 17.35
CA GLY A 108 2.02 -14.20 16.50
C GLY A 108 2.49 -14.26 15.05
N GLY A 109 3.71 -14.75 14.81
CA GLY A 109 4.26 -14.98 13.48
C GLY A 109 3.55 -16.12 12.74
N GLU A 110 3.29 -17.26 13.40
CA GLU A 110 2.53 -18.38 12.81
C GLU A 110 1.09 -17.97 12.48
N ARG A 111 0.43 -17.21 13.37
CA ARG A 111 -0.90 -16.65 13.11
C ARG A 111 -0.91 -15.77 11.86
N LEU A 112 0.04 -14.84 11.77
CA LEU A 112 0.16 -13.95 10.61
C LEU A 112 0.46 -14.72 9.33
N SER A 113 1.34 -15.73 9.36
CA SER A 113 1.63 -16.51 8.15
C SER A 113 0.41 -17.28 7.65
N ASN A 114 -0.39 -17.85 8.55
CA ASN A 114 -1.61 -18.56 8.19
C ASN A 114 -2.66 -17.61 7.60
N GLU A 115 -2.82 -16.43 8.18
CA GLU A 115 -3.72 -15.40 7.66
C GLU A 115 -3.30 -14.94 6.26
N ILE A 116 -2.00 -14.68 6.02
CA ILE A 116 -1.49 -14.29 4.70
C ILE A 116 -1.79 -15.37 3.65
N MET A 117 -1.56 -16.65 3.96
CA MET A 117 -1.88 -17.74 3.03
C MET A 117 -3.37 -17.77 2.67
N GLU A 118 -4.25 -17.53 3.63
CA GLU A 118 -5.69 -17.47 3.39
C GLU A 118 -6.07 -16.27 2.52
N VAL A 119 -5.50 -15.09 2.79
CA VAL A 119 -5.71 -13.89 1.97
C VAL A 119 -5.24 -14.12 0.54
N VAL A 120 -4.06 -14.69 0.33
CA VAL A 120 -3.54 -15.00 -1.01
C VAL A 120 -4.44 -16.02 -1.72
N ARG A 121 -4.89 -17.07 -1.03
CA ARG A 121 -5.80 -18.07 -1.58
C ARG A 121 -7.14 -17.47 -2.04
N LEU A 122 -7.65 -16.48 -1.30
CA LEU A 122 -8.90 -15.79 -1.63
C LEU A 122 -8.75 -14.73 -2.73
N ASN A 123 -7.52 -14.30 -3.05
CA ASN A 123 -7.22 -13.26 -4.04
C ASN A 123 -6.16 -13.76 -5.05
N PRO A 124 -6.49 -14.79 -5.87
CA PRO A 124 -5.55 -15.43 -6.78
C PRO A 124 -5.04 -14.52 -7.92
N GLU A 125 -5.64 -13.34 -8.09
CA GLU A 125 -5.21 -12.33 -9.05
C GLU A 125 -4.07 -11.44 -8.55
N MET A 126 -3.63 -11.59 -7.30
CA MET A 126 -2.43 -10.92 -6.77
C MET A 126 -1.17 -11.55 -7.36
N GLU A 127 -0.20 -10.71 -7.73
CA GLU A 127 1.07 -11.13 -8.33
C GLU A 127 2.26 -10.79 -7.40
N TYR A 128 2.13 -9.72 -6.63
CA TYR A 128 3.19 -9.17 -5.80
C TYR A 128 2.74 -9.03 -4.35
N ILE A 129 3.70 -9.09 -3.42
CA ILE A 129 3.45 -8.88 -2.00
C ILE A 129 4.41 -7.84 -1.42
N SER A 130 3.89 -6.98 -0.56
CA SER A 130 4.63 -5.98 0.21
C SER A 130 4.17 -5.95 1.66
N PHE A 131 5.04 -5.49 2.55
CA PHE A 131 4.78 -5.44 3.99
C PHE A 131 5.08 -4.06 4.56
N ILE A 132 4.21 -3.60 5.46
CA ILE A 132 4.48 -2.52 6.41
C ILE A 132 4.18 -3.04 7.82
N GLY A 133 5.22 -3.20 8.63
CA GLY A 133 5.08 -3.60 10.03
C GLY A 133 5.49 -2.48 10.98
N PHE A 134 4.64 -2.16 11.96
CA PHE A 134 4.95 -1.19 13.00
C PHE A 134 5.38 -1.88 14.30
N SER A 135 6.51 -1.46 14.87
CA SER A 135 7.04 -2.00 16.13
C SER A 135 7.12 -3.54 16.09
N LEU A 136 6.50 -4.24 17.04
CA LEU A 136 6.38 -5.70 17.08
C LEU A 136 5.80 -6.30 15.79
N GLY A 137 4.91 -5.58 15.09
CA GLY A 137 4.34 -6.01 13.82
C GLY A 137 5.39 -6.26 12.74
N GLY A 138 6.46 -5.47 12.71
CA GLY A 138 7.59 -5.75 11.81
C GLY A 138 8.37 -7.01 12.20
N ILE A 139 8.34 -7.42 13.47
CA ILE A 139 8.97 -8.69 13.87
C ILE A 139 8.09 -9.87 13.44
N TYR A 140 6.76 -9.76 13.59
CA TYR A 140 5.82 -10.75 13.06
C TYR A 140 5.91 -10.86 11.53
N SER A 141 5.94 -9.75 10.81
CA SER A 141 6.09 -9.74 9.34
C SER A 141 7.38 -10.44 8.92
N ARG A 142 8.51 -10.16 9.59
CA ARG A 142 9.79 -10.84 9.31
C ARG A 142 9.69 -12.36 9.51
N TYR A 143 9.02 -12.81 10.57
CA TYR A 143 8.77 -14.23 10.81
C TYR A 143 7.94 -14.84 9.68
N ALA A 144 6.81 -14.22 9.33
CA ALA A 144 5.93 -14.70 8.28
C ALA A 144 6.62 -14.75 6.91
N CYS A 145 7.41 -13.74 6.57
CA CYS A 145 8.24 -13.73 5.36
C CYS A 145 9.15 -14.96 5.32
N ALA A 146 9.90 -15.24 6.39
CA ALA A 146 10.80 -16.39 6.44
C ALA A 146 10.06 -17.73 6.37
N LYS A 147 8.90 -17.83 7.04
CA LYS A 147 8.07 -19.04 7.07
C LYS A 147 7.47 -19.37 5.70
N LEU A 148 7.07 -18.34 4.95
CA LEU A 148 6.37 -18.47 3.67
C LEU A 148 7.30 -18.32 2.46
N PHE A 149 8.61 -18.17 2.67
CA PHE A 149 9.57 -17.98 1.61
C PHE A 149 9.86 -19.30 0.88
N ASP A 150 9.67 -19.29 -0.43
CA ASP A 150 10.13 -20.34 -1.32
C ASP A 150 11.45 -19.92 -1.97
N PRO A 151 12.57 -20.61 -1.69
CA PRO A 151 13.88 -20.23 -2.23
C PRO A 151 14.06 -20.53 -3.72
N GLU A 152 13.33 -21.52 -4.27
CA GLU A 152 13.43 -21.89 -5.69
C GLU A 152 12.71 -20.86 -6.54
N MET A 153 11.49 -20.51 -6.14
CA MET A 153 10.67 -19.52 -6.83
C MET A 153 11.01 -18.08 -6.44
N LYS A 154 11.75 -17.89 -5.34
CA LYS A 154 12.03 -16.57 -4.72
C LYS A 154 10.75 -15.80 -4.41
N THR A 155 9.72 -16.51 -3.98
CA THR A 155 8.40 -15.94 -3.66
C THR A 155 8.12 -16.01 -2.16
N ILE A 156 7.18 -15.20 -1.69
CA ILE A 156 6.61 -15.29 -0.35
C ILE A 156 5.12 -15.60 -0.52
N ALA A 157 4.67 -16.73 0.02
CA ALA A 157 3.30 -17.22 -0.18
C ALA A 157 2.93 -17.40 -1.67
N GLY A 158 3.91 -17.70 -2.52
CA GLY A 158 3.71 -17.79 -3.98
C GLY A 158 3.66 -16.45 -4.71
N LEU A 159 3.74 -15.30 -4.01
CA LEU A 159 3.77 -13.96 -4.60
C LEU A 159 5.19 -13.41 -4.70
N ILE A 160 5.45 -12.55 -5.70
CA ILE A 160 6.76 -11.91 -5.89
C ILE A 160 6.94 -10.81 -4.82
N PRO A 161 7.95 -10.90 -3.93
CA PRO A 161 8.18 -9.87 -2.93
C PRO A 161 8.70 -8.57 -3.57
N GLU A 162 8.10 -7.43 -3.22
CA GLU A 162 8.58 -6.10 -3.68
C GLU A 162 9.19 -5.26 -2.56
N LYS A 163 8.39 -4.93 -1.54
CA LYS A 163 8.76 -3.93 -0.54
C LYS A 163 8.57 -4.50 0.86
N TYR A 164 9.58 -4.32 1.69
CA TYR A 164 9.51 -4.61 3.10
C TYR A 164 9.84 -3.34 3.88
N VAL A 165 8.87 -2.83 4.62
CA VAL A 165 9.01 -1.61 5.42
C VAL A 165 8.72 -1.95 6.87
N SER A 166 9.68 -1.63 7.74
CA SER A 166 9.54 -1.76 9.18
C SER A 166 9.68 -0.39 9.83
N VAL A 167 8.74 0.00 10.67
CA VAL A 167 8.73 1.29 11.36
C VAL A 167 8.88 1.05 12.84
N ALA A 168 9.96 1.56 13.45
CA ALA A 168 10.27 1.38 14.87
C ALA A 168 10.33 -0.09 15.35
N SER A 169 10.61 -1.03 14.45
CA SER A 169 10.67 -2.46 14.79
C SER A 169 11.99 -2.84 15.46
N PRO A 170 11.97 -3.52 16.62
CA PRO A 170 13.18 -3.89 17.36
C PRO A 170 13.86 -5.13 16.77
N HIS A 171 14.38 -5.03 15.55
CA HIS A 171 14.91 -6.17 14.80
C HIS A 171 16.09 -6.88 15.49
N VAL A 172 16.85 -6.13 16.30
CA VAL A 172 18.01 -6.59 17.06
C VAL A 172 17.70 -6.67 18.57
N GLY A 173 16.41 -6.73 18.92
CA GLY A 173 15.95 -6.72 20.31
C GLY A 173 15.73 -5.32 20.87
N VAL A 174 15.29 -5.29 22.12
CA VAL A 174 15.10 -4.07 22.91
C VAL A 174 16.11 -4.06 24.05
N GLY A 175 16.70 -2.91 24.34
CA GLY A 175 17.63 -2.75 25.45
C GLY A 175 16.93 -2.90 26.81
N SER A 176 17.70 -3.20 27.85
CA SER A 176 17.22 -3.41 29.23
C SER A 176 16.74 -2.15 29.96
N PHE A 177 16.72 -0.99 29.31
CA PHE A 177 16.33 0.30 29.90
C PHE A 177 14.88 0.72 29.58
N GLY A 178 14.03 -0.21 29.12
CA GLY A 178 12.62 0.05 28.84
C GLY A 178 11.67 -0.38 29.98
N MET A 179 10.45 0.16 29.96
CA MET A 179 9.36 -0.11 30.92
C MET A 179 8.98 -1.60 31.06
N TYR A 180 9.37 -2.44 30.09
CA TYR A 180 9.16 -3.89 30.09
C TYR A 180 10.43 -4.64 30.50
N ARG A 181 10.94 -4.36 31.70
CA ARG A 181 11.94 -5.22 32.33
C ARG A 181 11.24 -6.51 32.72
N LEU A 182 11.42 -7.57 31.93
CA LEU A 182 11.03 -8.92 32.32
C LEU A 182 11.80 -9.23 33.61
N ALA A 183 11.06 -9.33 34.71
CA ALA A 183 11.57 -9.71 36.02
C ALA A 183 11.93 -11.19 36.05
#